data_AF-A0A8S3K0W7-F1
#
_entry.id   AF-A0A8S3K0W7-F1
#
_cell.length_a   1.000
_cell.length_b   1.000
_cell.length_c   1.000
_cell.angle_alpha   90.00
_cell.angle_beta   90.00
_cell.angle_gamma   90.00
#
_symmetry.space_group_name_H-M   'P 1'
#
loop_
_entity.id
_entity.type
_entity.pdbx_description
1 polymer ?
#
loop_
_entity_poly.entity_id
_entity_poly.type
_entity_poly.pdbx_seq_one_letter_code
_entity_poly.pdbx_strand_id
1 'polypeptide(L)'
;HTEKQCSSSKFIEENSDRCLHALGFSKCNETEPCIKLRSDRYACRYSLTHQILYSIVAKQSLCHQQHRLSPLKEYQMISRMLNESQTIANKNFPESDRDLFMEQIAFGGLLGWSEFFQENNWFNEIMSWQHPNKGCYGNDTNHVNNKREEMLMFHQCLSHRTSVAIAALSQILRYLLSRDI
;
A
#
# COMPACT_ATOMS: atom_id res chain seq x y z
N HIS A 1 22.99 14.63 4.84
CA HIS A 1 22.25 13.41 5.20
C HIS A 1 22.11 12.58 3.94
N THR A 2 22.71 11.38 3.92
CA THR A 2 22.78 10.48 2.77
C THR A 2 21.38 10.04 2.35
N GLU A 3 21.00 10.38 1.11
CA GLU A 3 19.87 9.74 0.42
C GLU A 3 20.05 8.22 0.52
N LYS A 4 19.19 7.55 1.29
CA LYS A 4 19.19 6.09 1.34
C LYS A 4 18.73 5.59 -0.02
N GLN A 5 19.68 5.07 -0.79
CA GLN A 5 19.47 4.59 -2.14
C GLN A 5 18.45 3.44 -2.13
N CYS A 6 17.37 3.61 -2.88
CA CYS A 6 16.38 2.55 -3.10
C CYS A 6 17.01 1.40 -3.88
N SER A 7 16.57 0.18 -3.57
CA SER A 7 16.94 -1.01 -4.33
C SER A 7 16.66 -0.79 -5.81
N SER A 8 17.65 -1.09 -6.67
CA SER A 8 17.54 -0.90 -8.12
C SER A 8 16.72 -1.99 -8.81
N SER A 9 16.34 -3.06 -8.08
CA SER A 9 15.53 -4.13 -8.63
C SER A 9 14.13 -3.62 -8.97
N LYS A 10 13.71 -3.81 -10.22
CA LYS A 10 12.33 -3.53 -10.65
C LYS A 10 11.35 -4.36 -9.81
N PHE A 11 10.38 -3.70 -9.19
CA PHE A 11 9.27 -4.37 -8.53
C PHE A 11 8.39 -5.08 -9.57
N ILE A 12 8.02 -6.33 -9.26
CA ILE A 12 7.11 -7.16 -10.07
C ILE A 12 6.04 -7.66 -9.11
N GLU A 13 4.83 -7.18 -9.29
CA GLU A 13 3.69 -7.37 -8.40
C GLU A 13 3.26 -8.85 -8.33
N GLU A 14 3.19 -9.55 -9.48
CA GLU A 14 2.95 -11.00 -9.56
C GLU A 14 3.86 -11.83 -8.62
N ASN A 15 5.13 -11.45 -8.46
CA ASN A 15 6.03 -12.15 -7.54
C ASN A 15 5.62 -11.94 -6.08
N SER A 16 5.20 -10.73 -5.72
CA SER A 16 4.66 -10.44 -4.39
C SER A 16 3.36 -11.20 -4.14
N ASP A 17 2.44 -11.22 -5.10
CA ASP A 17 1.14 -11.86 -4.97
C ASP A 17 1.25 -13.37 -4.77
N ARG A 18 2.17 -14.00 -5.50
CA ARG A 18 2.51 -15.41 -5.26
C ARG A 18 3.01 -15.65 -3.85
N CYS A 19 3.79 -14.73 -3.29
CA CYS A 19 4.29 -14.82 -1.91
C CYS A 19 3.18 -14.61 -0.88
N LEU A 20 2.26 -13.66 -1.10
CA LEU A 20 1.10 -13.44 -0.23
C LEU A 20 0.14 -14.62 -0.25
N HIS A 21 -0.14 -15.17 -1.43
CA HIS A 21 -0.94 -16.37 -1.59
C HIS A 21 -0.29 -17.57 -0.88
N ALA A 22 1.03 -17.79 -1.08
CA ALA A 22 1.74 -18.84 -0.37
C ALA A 22 1.63 -18.65 1.16
N LEU A 23 1.86 -17.45 1.67
CA LEU A 23 1.75 -17.16 3.10
C LEU A 23 0.36 -17.48 3.69
N GLY A 24 -0.72 -17.24 2.92
CA GLY A 24 -2.08 -17.55 3.33
C GLY A 24 -2.42 -19.05 3.33
N PHE A 25 -1.84 -19.82 2.40
CA PHE A 25 -2.28 -21.20 2.10
C PHE A 25 -1.22 -22.30 2.33
N SER A 26 0.07 -22.00 2.40
CA SER A 26 1.16 -23.00 2.35
C SER A 26 1.73 -23.46 3.69
N LYS A 27 1.01 -23.27 4.81
CA LYS A 27 1.51 -23.56 6.18
C LYS A 27 2.90 -22.95 6.43
N CYS A 28 3.13 -21.73 5.96
CA CYS A 28 4.36 -20.97 6.20
C CYS A 28 5.61 -21.49 5.51
N ASN A 29 5.47 -22.37 4.51
CA ASN A 29 6.60 -22.79 3.69
C ASN A 29 6.88 -21.73 2.61
N GLU A 30 7.76 -20.79 2.94
CA GLU A 30 8.18 -19.73 2.04
C GLU A 30 9.29 -20.18 1.09
N THR A 31 9.24 -19.70 -0.16
CA THR A 31 10.35 -19.85 -1.09
C THR A 31 11.43 -18.78 -0.84
N GLU A 32 12.67 -19.09 -1.18
CA GLU A 32 13.81 -18.18 -1.04
C GLU A 32 13.61 -16.80 -1.73
N PRO A 33 12.94 -16.73 -2.92
CA PRO A 33 12.53 -15.46 -3.51
C PRO A 33 11.57 -14.62 -2.65
N CYS A 34 10.60 -15.25 -1.97
CA CYS A 34 9.67 -14.54 -1.08
C CYS A 34 10.39 -13.96 0.14
N ILE A 35 11.32 -14.75 0.70
CA ILE A 35 12.17 -14.29 1.81
C ILE A 35 12.98 -13.06 1.38
N LYS A 36 13.61 -13.09 0.20
CA LYS A 36 14.36 -11.94 -0.34
C LYS A 36 13.48 -10.71 -0.52
N LEU A 37 12.30 -10.86 -1.13
CA LEU A 37 11.36 -9.76 -1.36
C LEU A 37 10.93 -9.12 -0.03
N ARG A 38 10.60 -9.92 0.98
CA ARG A 38 10.14 -9.41 2.28
C ARG A 38 11.25 -8.87 3.20
N SER A 39 12.53 -9.14 2.89
CA SER A 39 13.66 -8.78 3.77
C SER A 39 14.65 -7.79 3.15
N ASP A 40 14.38 -7.30 1.93
CA ASP A 40 15.18 -6.24 1.30
C ASP A 40 15.14 -4.95 2.13
N ARG A 41 16.27 -4.62 2.76
CA ARG A 41 16.42 -3.43 3.62
C ARG A 41 16.30 -2.12 2.83
N TYR A 42 16.54 -2.16 1.53
CA TYR A 42 16.51 -1.00 0.64
C TYR A 42 15.23 -0.94 -0.21
N ALA A 43 14.23 -1.75 0.10
CA ALA A 43 12.91 -1.67 -0.54
C ALA A 43 12.32 -0.27 -0.39
N CYS A 44 11.75 0.25 -1.47
CA CYS A 44 11.06 1.54 -1.52
C CYS A 44 9.77 1.39 -2.34
N ARG A 45 8.88 2.38 -2.25
CA ARG A 45 7.65 2.45 -3.05
C ARG A 45 6.84 1.16 -2.94
N TYR A 46 6.39 0.59 -4.05
CA TYR A 46 5.63 -0.67 -4.06
C TYR A 46 6.35 -1.80 -3.32
N SER A 47 7.67 -1.97 -3.48
CA SER A 47 8.42 -3.00 -2.75
C SER A 47 8.28 -2.83 -1.23
N LEU A 48 8.45 -1.61 -0.70
CA LEU A 48 8.30 -1.33 0.74
C LEU A 48 6.86 -1.55 1.21
N THR A 49 5.91 -1.06 0.42
CA THR A 49 4.48 -1.14 0.70
C THR A 49 4.03 -2.61 0.76
N HIS A 50 4.53 -3.45 -0.14
CA HIS A 50 4.28 -4.89 -0.15
C HIS A 50 5.01 -5.66 0.98
N GLN A 51 6.19 -5.21 1.44
CA GLN A 51 6.79 -5.78 2.66
C GLN A 51 5.90 -5.55 3.89
N ILE A 52 5.27 -4.37 3.96
CA ILE A 52 4.34 -4.02 5.03
C ILE A 52 3.06 -4.86 4.91
N LEU A 53 2.47 -4.96 3.71
CA LEU A 53 1.33 -5.85 3.44
C LEU A 53 1.63 -7.29 3.84
N TYR A 54 2.80 -7.81 3.46
CA TYR A 54 3.25 -9.14 3.86
C TYR A 54 3.25 -9.29 5.39
N SER A 55 3.75 -8.30 6.13
CA SER A 55 3.72 -8.33 7.59
C SER A 55 2.29 -8.33 8.16
N ILE A 56 1.37 -7.57 7.57
CA ILE A 56 -0.05 -7.55 7.97
C ILE A 56 -0.66 -8.95 7.78
N VAL A 57 -0.52 -9.54 6.58
CA VAL A 57 -1.05 -10.87 6.27
C VAL A 57 -0.42 -11.93 7.17
N ALA A 58 0.89 -11.84 7.44
CA ALA A 58 1.58 -12.83 8.26
C ALA A 58 1.13 -12.80 9.72
N LYS A 59 0.80 -11.61 10.25
CA LYS A 59 0.23 -11.46 11.61
C LYS A 59 -1.15 -12.11 11.72
N GLN A 60 -1.91 -12.14 10.63
CA GLN A 60 -3.25 -12.72 10.58
C GLN A 60 -3.25 -14.22 10.20
N SER A 61 -2.12 -14.74 9.72
CA SER A 61 -1.97 -16.14 9.35
C SER A 61 -1.45 -16.99 10.51
N LEU A 62 -1.46 -18.31 10.31
CA LEU A 62 -0.83 -19.28 11.24
C LEU A 62 0.70 -19.08 11.36
N CYS A 63 1.30 -18.22 10.52
CA CYS A 63 2.73 -17.97 10.41
C CYS A 63 3.23 -16.80 11.26
N HIS A 64 2.37 -16.21 12.09
CA HIS A 64 2.67 -14.99 12.85
C HIS A 64 3.98 -15.06 13.66
N GLN A 65 4.33 -16.22 14.24
CA GLN A 65 5.55 -16.35 15.04
C GLN A 65 6.83 -16.28 14.18
N GLN A 66 6.81 -16.88 13.00
CA GLN A 66 7.97 -16.98 12.10
C GLN A 66 8.28 -15.64 11.40
N HIS A 67 7.26 -14.81 11.20
CA HIS A 67 7.38 -13.54 10.48
C HIS A 67 7.13 -12.31 11.35
N ARG A 68 7.15 -12.47 12.68
CA ARG A 68 6.99 -11.35 13.60
C ARG A 68 8.13 -10.35 13.40
N LEU A 69 7.79 -9.16 12.94
CA LEU A 69 8.72 -8.04 12.94
C LEU A 69 9.00 -7.57 14.37
N SER A 70 10.23 -7.16 14.64
CA SER A 70 10.51 -6.45 15.89
C SER A 70 9.83 -5.08 15.85
N PRO A 71 9.38 -4.54 16.99
CA PRO A 71 8.74 -3.22 17.03
C PRO A 71 9.57 -2.12 16.36
N LEU A 72 10.90 -2.16 16.54
CA LEU A 72 11.82 -1.23 15.90
C LEU A 72 11.83 -1.34 14.37
N LYS A 73 11.81 -2.56 13.82
CA LYS A 73 11.80 -2.77 12.36
C LYS A 73 10.48 -2.32 11.76
N GLU A 74 9.37 -2.68 12.39
CA GLU A 74 8.03 -2.25 11.99
C GLU A 74 7.93 -0.72 11.99
N TYR A 75 8.38 -0.08 13.07
CA TYR A 75 8.44 1.38 13.16
C TYR A 75 9.27 2.01 12.04
N GLN A 76 10.46 1.46 11.76
CA GLN A 76 11.33 1.97 10.71
C GLN A 76 10.72 1.83 9.31
N MET A 77 10.04 0.72 9.02
CA MET A 77 9.39 0.49 7.73
C MET A 77 8.23 1.45 7.52
N ILE A 78 7.35 1.58 8.52
CA ILE A 78 6.16 2.44 8.41
C ILE A 78 6.56 3.91 8.38
N SER A 79 7.55 4.34 9.18
CA SER A 79 8.08 5.72 9.12
C SER A 79 8.64 6.07 7.74
N ARG A 80 9.29 5.12 7.07
CA ARG A 80 9.78 5.31 5.70
C ARG A 80 8.62 5.43 4.70
N MET A 81 7.61 4.57 4.83
CA MET A 81 6.41 4.61 4.01
C MET A 81 5.67 5.94 4.17
N LEU A 82 5.52 6.43 5.40
CA LEU A 82 4.92 7.75 5.68
C LEU A 82 5.69 8.88 4.99
N ASN A 83 7.03 8.87 5.05
CA ASN A 83 7.86 9.86 4.39
C ASN A 83 7.74 9.80 2.85
N GLU A 84 7.58 8.59 2.27
CA GLU A 84 7.27 8.43 0.85
C GLU A 84 5.90 9.02 0.51
N SER A 85 4.86 8.76 1.33
CA SER A 85 3.51 9.32 1.13
C SER A 85 3.51 10.85 1.21
N GLN A 86 4.21 11.43 2.19
CA GLN A 86 4.39 12.88 2.30
C GLN A 86 5.13 13.47 1.10
N THR A 87 6.13 12.75 0.56
CA THR A 87 6.82 13.16 -0.66
C THR A 87 5.89 13.17 -1.87
N ILE A 88 4.97 12.22 -1.98
CA ILE A 88 3.94 12.19 -3.04
C ILE A 88 2.97 13.38 -2.87
N ALA A 89 2.51 13.62 -1.65
CA ALA A 89 1.63 14.74 -1.33
C ALA A 89 2.27 16.09 -1.65
N ASN A 90 3.53 16.30 -1.26
CA ASN A 90 4.31 17.51 -1.55
C ASN A 90 4.53 17.75 -3.06
N LYS A 91 4.38 16.72 -3.89
CA LYS A 91 4.44 16.81 -5.36
C LYS A 91 3.05 16.97 -6.00
N ASN A 92 2.03 17.30 -5.22
CA ASN A 92 0.64 17.44 -5.65
C ASN A 92 0.07 16.16 -6.29
N PHE A 93 0.36 15.00 -5.67
CA PHE A 93 -0.24 13.70 -6.01
C PHE A 93 -0.18 13.36 -7.52
N PRO A 94 1.04 13.17 -8.09
CA PRO A 94 1.18 12.77 -9.48
C PRO A 94 0.33 11.53 -9.78
N GLU A 95 -0.36 11.51 -10.93
CA GLU A 95 -1.26 10.41 -11.31
C GLU A 95 -0.60 9.02 -11.20
N SER A 96 0.67 8.90 -11.60
CA SER A 96 1.45 7.66 -11.51
C SER A 96 1.64 7.13 -10.09
N ASP A 97 1.45 7.99 -9.09
CA ASP A 97 1.76 7.75 -7.69
C ASP A 97 0.50 7.61 -6.82
N ARG A 98 -0.69 7.93 -7.35
CA ARG A 98 -1.95 7.90 -6.58
C ARG A 98 -2.32 6.51 -6.09
N ASP A 99 -2.09 5.49 -6.92
CA ASP A 99 -2.30 4.08 -6.58
C ASP A 99 -1.44 3.70 -5.36
N LEU A 100 -0.12 3.87 -5.47
CA LEU A 100 0.83 3.69 -4.38
C LEU A 100 0.45 4.49 -3.14
N PHE A 101 0.07 5.76 -3.30
CA PHE A 101 -0.32 6.61 -2.19
C PHE A 101 -1.50 6.02 -1.43
N MET A 102 -2.57 5.60 -2.11
CA MET A 102 -3.73 4.97 -1.47
C MET A 102 -3.35 3.66 -0.78
N GLU A 103 -2.47 2.84 -1.35
CA GLU A 103 -1.96 1.62 -0.68
C GLU A 103 -1.26 1.95 0.63
N GLN A 104 -0.39 2.96 0.62
CA GLN A 104 0.34 3.40 1.80
C GLN A 104 -0.58 3.93 2.90
N ILE A 105 -1.60 4.71 2.55
CA ILE A 105 -2.63 5.17 3.49
C ILE A 105 -3.40 3.97 4.08
N ALA A 106 -3.85 3.05 3.23
CA ALA A 106 -4.61 1.88 3.65
C ALA A 106 -3.82 1.02 4.64
N PHE A 107 -2.57 0.67 4.32
CA PHE A 107 -1.75 -0.21 5.16
C PHE A 107 -1.22 0.50 6.41
N GLY A 108 -0.87 1.78 6.32
CA GLY A 108 -0.53 2.60 7.49
C GLY A 108 -1.68 2.66 8.50
N GLY A 109 -2.91 2.85 8.00
CA GLY A 109 -4.12 2.83 8.82
C GLY A 109 -4.45 1.49 9.47
N LEU A 110 -4.30 0.39 8.71
CA LEU A 110 -4.50 -0.96 9.25
C LEU A 110 -3.53 -1.29 10.39
N LEU A 111 -2.35 -0.67 10.40
CA LEU A 111 -1.35 -0.79 11.46
C LEU A 111 -1.57 0.22 12.60
N GLY A 112 -2.56 1.11 12.50
CA GLY A 112 -2.94 2.06 13.54
C GLY A 112 -2.10 3.34 13.60
N TRP A 113 -1.39 3.69 12.52
CA TRP A 113 -0.54 4.88 12.50
C TRP A 113 -1.35 6.10 12.12
N SER A 114 -1.75 6.86 13.15
CA SER A 114 -2.57 8.06 13.01
C SER A 114 -1.95 9.17 12.18
N GLU A 115 -0.61 9.17 12.06
CA GLU A 115 0.18 10.16 11.32
C GLU A 115 -0.20 10.23 9.84
N PHE A 116 -0.72 9.14 9.27
CA PHE A 116 -1.28 9.12 7.91
C PHE A 116 -2.59 9.90 7.76
N PHE A 117 -3.20 10.34 8.87
CA PHE A 117 -4.54 10.96 8.90
C PHE A 117 -4.55 12.32 9.58
N GLN A 118 -3.41 12.78 10.09
CA GLN A 118 -3.30 14.11 10.71
C GLN A 118 -3.37 15.23 9.66
N GLU A 119 -3.09 14.93 8.39
CA GLU A 119 -3.19 15.86 7.27
C GLU A 119 -4.61 15.85 6.67
N ASN A 120 -5.46 16.81 7.06
CA ASN A 120 -6.88 16.88 6.69
C ASN A 120 -7.15 16.95 5.17
N ASN A 121 -6.17 17.26 4.33
CA ASN A 121 -6.35 17.39 2.89
C ASN A 121 -6.33 16.05 2.15
N TRP A 122 -5.68 15.00 2.67
CA TRP A 122 -5.53 13.74 1.93
C TRP A 122 -6.86 13.04 1.64
N PHE A 123 -7.85 13.18 2.53
CA PHE A 123 -9.22 12.71 2.30
C PHE A 123 -9.85 13.36 1.06
N ASN A 124 -9.81 14.69 1.01
CA ASN A 124 -10.42 15.47 -0.07
C ASN A 124 -9.74 15.16 -1.41
N GLU A 125 -8.43 14.98 -1.39
CA GLU A 125 -7.64 14.60 -2.57
C GLU A 125 -8.06 13.22 -3.08
N ILE A 126 -8.09 12.19 -2.22
CA ILE A 126 -8.52 10.84 -2.62
C ILE A 126 -9.97 10.85 -3.11
N MET A 127 -10.87 11.60 -2.47
CA MET A 127 -12.25 11.76 -2.94
C MET A 127 -12.33 12.44 -4.31
N SER A 128 -11.44 13.39 -4.61
CA SER A 128 -11.42 14.09 -5.90
C SER A 128 -11.05 13.18 -7.08
N TRP A 129 -10.34 12.07 -6.84
CA TRP A 129 -9.96 11.12 -7.89
C TRP A 129 -11.06 10.10 -8.21
N GLN A 130 -12.16 10.11 -7.45
CA GLN A 130 -13.30 9.25 -7.67
C GLN A 130 -14.03 9.63 -8.96
N HIS A 131 -14.42 8.65 -9.77
CA HIS A 131 -15.22 8.89 -10.96
C HIS A 131 -16.59 9.50 -10.56
N PRO A 132 -16.92 10.73 -11.02
CA PRO A 132 -18.03 11.52 -10.46
C PRO A 132 -19.40 10.84 -10.57
N ASN A 133 -19.64 10.11 -11.66
CA ASN A 133 -20.94 9.46 -11.91
C ASN A 133 -21.01 7.99 -11.50
N LYS A 134 -19.90 7.38 -11.08
CA LYS A 134 -19.80 5.91 -10.88
C LYS A 134 -19.27 5.53 -9.50
N GLY A 135 -18.59 6.44 -8.81
CA GLY A 135 -18.05 6.18 -7.48
C GLY A 135 -16.80 5.28 -7.45
N CYS A 136 -16.35 4.78 -8.59
CA CYS A 136 -15.17 3.92 -8.72
C CYS A 136 -13.90 4.74 -8.99
N TYR A 137 -12.75 4.08 -8.99
CA TYR A 137 -11.47 4.68 -9.35
C TYR A 137 -10.93 4.04 -10.63
N GLY A 138 -10.51 4.87 -11.59
CA GLY A 138 -9.96 4.45 -12.88
C GLY A 138 -8.59 5.10 -13.12
N ASN A 139 -8.07 5.07 -14.35
CA ASN A 139 -6.95 5.96 -14.70
C ASN A 139 -7.44 7.41 -14.79
N ASP A 140 -6.62 8.37 -14.37
CA ASP A 140 -7.01 9.78 -14.41
C ASP A 140 -6.89 10.35 -15.84
N THR A 141 -6.05 9.71 -16.66
CA THR A 141 -5.96 9.88 -18.11
C THR A 141 -6.44 8.61 -18.82
N ASN A 142 -7.01 8.75 -20.03
CA ASN A 142 -7.41 7.61 -20.89
C ASN A 142 -6.22 6.72 -21.33
N HIS A 143 -5.00 6.94 -20.80
CA HIS A 143 -3.87 6.06 -21.01
C HIS A 143 -4.01 4.83 -20.13
N VAL A 144 -4.66 3.81 -20.70
CA VAL A 144 -4.59 2.44 -20.19
C VAL A 144 -3.16 1.94 -20.38
N ASN A 145 -2.28 2.29 -19.45
CA ASN A 145 -1.12 1.46 -19.22
C ASN A 145 -1.67 0.15 -18.69
N ASN A 146 -1.65 -0.88 -19.54
CA ASN A 146 -2.02 -2.24 -19.19
C ASN A 146 -1.04 -2.76 -18.11
N LYS A 147 -1.21 -2.35 -16.85
CA LYS A 147 -0.82 -3.16 -15.70
C LYS A 147 -1.65 -4.43 -15.87
N ARG A 148 -1.02 -5.51 -16.36
CA ARG A 148 -1.69 -6.78 -16.72
C ARG A 148 -2.45 -7.43 -15.55
N GLU A 149 -2.23 -6.94 -14.33
CA GLU A 149 -2.82 -7.40 -13.06
C GLU A 149 -4.06 -6.61 -12.65
N GLU A 150 -4.31 -5.45 -13.28
CA GLU A 150 -5.47 -4.62 -12.97
C GLU A 150 -6.70 -5.12 -13.74
N MET A 151 -7.77 -5.46 -13.00
CA MET A 151 -9.01 -5.92 -13.60
C MET A 151 -9.87 -4.73 -14.00
N LEU A 152 -9.99 -4.51 -15.31
CA LEU A 152 -10.89 -3.51 -15.87
C LEU A 152 -12.35 -3.91 -15.62
N MET A 153 -13.05 -3.08 -14.87
CA MET A 153 -14.48 -3.17 -14.65
C MET A 153 -15.25 -2.30 -15.67
N PHE A 154 -16.58 -2.35 -15.61
CA PHE A 154 -17.43 -1.53 -16.45
C PHE A 154 -17.16 -0.02 -16.23
N HIS A 155 -17.23 0.79 -17.30
CA HIS A 155 -16.97 2.24 -17.29
C HIS A 155 -15.52 2.67 -16.98
N GLN A 156 -14.51 1.91 -17.39
CA GLN A 156 -13.08 2.25 -17.17
C GLN A 156 -12.66 2.29 -15.69
N CYS A 157 -13.48 1.74 -14.81
CA CYS A 157 -13.13 1.53 -13.42
C CYS A 157 -12.10 0.40 -13.32
N LEU A 158 -11.21 0.52 -12.34
CA LEU A 158 -10.14 -0.44 -12.06
C LEU A 158 -10.42 -1.08 -10.70
N SER A 159 -10.51 -2.41 -10.65
CA SER A 159 -10.93 -3.15 -9.46
C SER A 159 -9.97 -3.00 -8.29
N HIS A 160 -8.67 -3.17 -8.53
CA HIS A 160 -7.64 -3.02 -7.50
C HIS A 160 -7.62 -1.58 -7.02
N ARG A 161 -7.43 -0.60 -7.93
CA ARG A 161 -7.44 0.83 -7.56
C ARG A 161 -8.69 1.25 -6.77
N THR A 162 -9.87 0.77 -7.15
CA THR A 162 -11.12 1.03 -6.41
C THR A 162 -11.09 0.40 -5.02
N SER A 163 -10.62 -0.84 -4.90
CA SER A 163 -10.50 -1.54 -3.62
C SER A 163 -9.53 -0.86 -2.68
N VAL A 164 -8.37 -0.40 -3.19
CA VAL A 164 -7.38 0.31 -2.38
C VAL A 164 -7.91 1.67 -1.93
N ALA A 165 -8.60 2.40 -2.80
CA ALA A 165 -9.22 3.67 -2.44
C ALA A 165 -10.25 3.51 -1.33
N ILE A 166 -11.11 2.48 -1.41
CA ILE A 166 -12.07 2.15 -0.36
C ILE A 166 -11.35 1.82 0.94
N ALA A 167 -10.27 1.03 0.89
CA ALA A 167 -9.50 0.69 2.08
C ALA A 167 -8.88 1.93 2.74
N ALA A 168 -8.27 2.82 1.95
CA ALA A 168 -7.67 4.07 2.43
C ALA A 168 -8.73 4.99 3.07
N LEU A 169 -9.82 5.27 2.36
CA LEU A 169 -10.93 6.10 2.85
C LEU A 169 -11.57 5.52 4.11
N SER A 170 -11.68 4.18 4.20
CA SER A 170 -12.20 3.51 5.39
C SER A 170 -11.30 3.72 6.61
N GLN A 171 -9.97 3.69 6.44
CA GLN A 171 -9.06 3.96 7.56
C GLN A 171 -9.11 5.44 7.99
N ILE A 172 -9.20 6.37 7.02
CA ILE A 172 -9.37 7.80 7.33
C ILE A 172 -10.67 8.01 8.11
N LEU A 173 -11.79 7.48 7.60
CA LEU A 173 -13.10 7.62 8.25
C LEU A 173 -13.09 7.02 9.66
N ARG A 174 -12.50 5.83 9.82
CA ARG A 174 -12.34 5.19 11.13
C ARG A 174 -11.57 6.08 12.10
N TYR A 175 -10.47 6.70 11.67
CA TYR A 175 -9.70 7.61 12.49
C TYR A 175 -10.51 8.84 12.91
N LEU A 176 -11.20 9.48 11.96
CA LEU A 176 -12.05 10.65 12.23
C LEU A 176 -13.14 10.32 13.25
N LEU A 177 -13.87 9.22 13.06
CA LEU A 177 -14.92 8.78 13.98
C LEU A 177 -14.38 8.40 15.37
N SER A 178 -13.17 7.84 15.46
CA SER A 178 -12.57 7.50 16.76
C SER A 178 -12.04 8.70 17.54
N ARG A 179 -11.87 9.86 16.89
CA ARG A 179 -11.38 11.08 17.53
C ARG A 179 -12.51 11.89 18.17
N ASP A 180 -13.74 11.71 17.69
CA ASP A 180 -14.94 12.41 18.18
C ASP A 180 -15.64 11.66 19.35
N ILE A 181 -15.04 10.56 19.83
CA ILE A 181 -15.42 9.80 21.04
C ILE A 181 -14.36 10.03 22.11
#